data_AF-A0A067CAU1-F1
#
_entry.id   AF-A0A067CAU1-F1
#
_cell.length_a   1.000
_cell.length_b   1.000
_cell.length_c   1.000
_cell.angle_alpha   90.00
_cell.angle_beta   90.00
_cell.angle_gamma   90.00
#
_symmetry.space_group_name_H-M   'P 1'
#
loop_
_entity.id
_entity.type
_entity.pdbx_description
1 polymer ?
#
loop_
_entity_poly.entity_id
_entity_poly.type
_entity_poly.pdbx_seq_one_letter_code
_entity_poly.pdbx_strand_id
1 'polypeptide(L)'
;MLTSLTIACEDDDLSFLLDMLPRFSVLRELKLLEGFFDEVARPLAAMARPLALASLTLHDVWISASAFLALDALLANAPRLETLSFGSSYGRNDALDASGKSVKWMLPGWIRNGVREIHLVDCEFPKGFGSQLARALGGMTSPWGVKIALVGSTLSDDDYAALLDMAIEAAKRNLALDDVDFNLAYDFDEIQPFESEVDLDSNYDPLPKGCCNAVRVMRRP
;
A
#
# COMPACT_ATOMS: atom_id res chain seq x y z
N MET A 1 -13.91 26.15 1.32
CA MET A 1 -12.71 25.42 0.85
C MET A 1 -12.96 23.95 1.07
N LEU A 2 -12.84 23.11 0.03
CA LEU A 2 -13.09 21.67 0.14
C LEU A 2 -11.79 20.96 0.52
N THR A 3 -11.71 20.42 1.73
CA THR A 3 -10.50 19.77 2.27
C THR A 3 -10.60 18.25 2.33
N SER A 4 -11.82 17.71 2.33
CA SER A 4 -12.09 16.27 2.31
C SER A 4 -13.22 16.00 1.33
N LEU A 5 -13.10 14.95 0.53
CA LEU A 5 -14.09 14.53 -0.45
C LEU A 5 -14.23 13.02 -0.36
N THR A 6 -15.47 12.57 -0.12
CA THR A 6 -15.84 11.16 -0.20
C THR A 6 -16.86 10.99 -1.31
N ILE A 7 -16.62 10.06 -2.21
CA ILE A 7 -17.55 9.67 -3.27
C ILE A 7 -17.80 8.17 -3.10
N ALA A 8 -19.08 7.80 -3.06
CA ALA A 8 -19.53 6.42 -2.96
C ALA A 8 -20.57 6.21 -4.07
N CYS A 9 -20.15 5.59 -5.18
CA CYS A 9 -20.96 5.45 -6.38
C CYS A 9 -20.70 4.09 -7.03
N GLU A 10 -21.59 3.14 -6.80
CA GLU A 10 -21.56 1.81 -7.43
C GLU A 10 -21.66 1.96 -8.97
N ASP A 11 -20.80 1.25 -9.70
CA ASP A 11 -20.79 1.15 -11.17
C ASP A 11 -20.66 2.47 -11.97
N ASP A 12 -20.24 3.58 -11.34
CA ASP A 12 -20.00 4.85 -12.05
C ASP A 12 -18.54 5.00 -12.51
N ASP A 13 -18.35 5.59 -13.70
CA ASP A 13 -17.03 5.99 -14.20
C ASP A 13 -16.55 7.28 -13.49
N LEU A 14 -15.49 7.13 -12.71
CA LEU A 14 -14.82 8.16 -11.93
C LEU A 14 -13.64 8.80 -12.67
N SER A 15 -13.37 8.44 -13.93
CA SER A 15 -12.21 8.91 -14.71
C SER A 15 -12.11 10.43 -14.80
N PHE A 16 -13.25 11.14 -14.85
CA PHE A 16 -13.28 12.60 -14.84
C PHE A 16 -12.65 13.22 -13.58
N LEU A 17 -12.59 12.49 -12.47
CA LEU A 17 -11.96 12.97 -11.24
C LEU A 17 -10.46 13.21 -11.42
N LEU A 18 -9.78 12.41 -12.24
CA LEU A 18 -8.34 12.57 -12.49
C LEU A 18 -8.04 13.94 -13.11
N ASP A 19 -8.93 14.45 -13.97
CA ASP A 19 -8.83 15.78 -14.57
C ASP A 19 -9.26 16.92 -13.63
N MET A 20 -10.10 16.60 -12.64
CA MET A 20 -10.68 17.59 -11.72
C MET A 20 -9.88 17.77 -10.44
N LEU A 21 -9.16 16.74 -9.96
CA LEU A 21 -8.29 16.79 -8.79
C LEU A 21 -7.36 18.00 -8.73
N PRO A 22 -6.72 18.44 -9.84
CA PRO A 22 -5.85 19.62 -9.84
C PRO A 22 -6.57 20.93 -9.44
N ARG A 23 -7.89 21.00 -9.65
CA ARG A 23 -8.72 22.17 -9.30
C ARG A 23 -9.00 22.24 -7.80
N PHE A 24 -8.86 21.13 -7.08
CA PHE A 24 -9.04 21.07 -5.64
C PHE A 24 -7.70 21.20 -4.91
N SER A 25 -7.00 22.32 -5.10
CA SER A 25 -5.63 22.52 -4.59
C SER A 25 -5.47 22.49 -3.07
N VAL A 26 -6.57 22.52 -2.32
CA VAL A 26 -6.61 22.45 -0.85
C VAL A 26 -7.18 21.14 -0.32
N LEU A 27 -7.52 20.20 -1.21
CA LEU A 27 -7.99 18.87 -0.85
C LEU A 27 -6.86 18.10 -0.18
N ARG A 28 -7.14 17.61 1.03
CA ARG A 28 -6.22 16.82 1.86
C ARG A 28 -6.61 15.36 1.91
N GLU A 29 -7.89 15.06 1.82
CA GLU A 29 -8.40 13.70 1.92
C GLU A 29 -9.30 13.40 0.73
N LEU A 30 -9.04 12.29 0.05
CA LEU A 30 -9.91 11.76 -1.00
C LEU A 30 -10.25 10.31 -0.66
N LYS A 31 -11.54 10.00 -0.59
CA LYS A 31 -12.04 8.63 -0.43
C LYS A 31 -12.98 8.31 -1.58
N LEU A 32 -12.64 7.30 -2.34
CA LEU A 32 -13.47 6.75 -3.40
C LEU A 32 -13.85 5.34 -2.97
N LEU A 33 -15.15 5.13 -2.83
CA LEU A 33 -15.77 3.88 -2.43
C LEU A 33 -16.59 3.43 -3.63
N GLU A 34 -16.29 2.26 -4.18
CA GLU A 34 -16.96 1.71 -5.36
C GLU A 34 -16.74 2.55 -6.64
N GLY A 35 -17.15 1.99 -7.78
CA GLY A 35 -17.02 2.61 -9.10
C GLY A 35 -15.76 2.19 -9.83
N PHE A 36 -15.43 2.90 -10.93
CA PHE A 36 -14.27 2.54 -11.72
C PHE A 36 -13.56 3.70 -12.40
N PHE A 37 -12.29 3.49 -12.72
CA PHE A 37 -11.49 4.33 -13.60
C PHE A 37 -11.16 3.53 -14.87
N ASP A 38 -11.79 3.91 -15.98
CA ASP A 38 -11.59 3.27 -17.28
C ASP A 38 -10.31 3.76 -17.97
N GLU A 39 -10.15 3.50 -19.27
CA GLU A 39 -9.02 3.99 -20.04
C GLU A 39 -8.95 5.51 -20.08
N VAL A 40 -7.82 6.05 -19.61
CA VAL A 40 -7.56 7.49 -19.60
C VAL A 40 -6.71 7.84 -20.82
N ALA A 41 -7.24 8.71 -21.68
CA ALA A 41 -6.49 9.27 -22.81
C ALA A 41 -5.32 10.11 -22.28
N ARG A 42 -4.09 9.65 -22.49
CA ARG A 42 -2.87 10.40 -22.15
C ARG A 42 -2.63 11.55 -23.14
N PRO A 43 -2.02 12.66 -22.69
CA PRO A 43 -1.45 12.90 -21.36
C PRO A 43 -2.40 13.67 -20.43
N LEU A 44 -2.40 13.32 -19.14
CA LEU A 44 -2.90 14.24 -18.11
C LEU A 44 -2.15 15.57 -18.25
N ALA A 45 -2.86 16.68 -18.20
CA ALA A 45 -2.24 18.01 -18.27
C ALA A 45 -1.15 18.13 -17.18
N ALA A 46 0.02 18.64 -17.57
CA ALA A 46 1.11 18.86 -16.62
C ALA A 46 0.61 19.68 -15.43
N MET A 47 0.73 19.11 -14.24
CA MET A 47 0.27 19.73 -13.00
C MET A 47 1.07 21.01 -12.74
N ALA A 48 0.40 22.16 -12.83
CA ALA A 48 1.05 23.44 -12.56
C ALA A 48 1.34 23.66 -11.07
N ARG A 49 0.66 22.92 -10.18
CA ARG A 49 0.76 23.07 -8.72
C ARG A 49 0.72 21.72 -8.01
N PRO A 50 1.52 21.53 -6.95
CA PRO A 50 1.42 20.35 -6.10
C PRO A 50 0.04 20.22 -5.46
N LEU A 51 -0.43 18.98 -5.31
CA LEU A 51 -1.64 18.66 -4.55
C LEU A 51 -1.35 18.76 -3.05
N ALA A 52 -2.31 19.28 -2.28
CA ALA A 52 -2.27 19.27 -0.82
C ALA A 52 -2.71 17.92 -0.22
N LEU A 53 -2.89 16.90 -1.06
CA LEU A 53 -3.42 15.59 -0.69
C LEU A 53 -2.47 14.92 0.31
N ALA A 54 -3.05 14.51 1.44
CA ALA A 54 -2.39 13.83 2.54
C ALA A 54 -2.87 12.38 2.69
N SER A 55 -4.11 12.08 2.30
CA SER A 55 -4.70 10.75 2.38
C SER A 55 -5.50 10.41 1.13
N LEU A 56 -5.31 9.21 0.60
CA LEU A 56 -6.11 8.63 -0.48
C LEU A 56 -6.64 7.25 -0.05
N THR A 57 -7.93 7.03 -0.22
CA THR A 57 -8.60 5.73 -0.04
C THR A 57 -9.32 5.35 -1.33
N LEU A 58 -9.03 4.18 -1.87
CA LEU A 58 -9.68 3.57 -3.04
C LEU A 58 -10.18 2.18 -2.65
N HIS A 59 -11.43 2.08 -2.22
CA HIS A 59 -12.03 0.81 -1.78
C HIS A 59 -13.10 0.38 -2.76
N ASP A 60 -13.08 -0.89 -3.19
CA ASP A 60 -13.99 -1.44 -4.21
C ASP A 60 -13.96 -0.70 -5.55
N VAL A 61 -12.86 0.04 -5.84
CA VAL A 61 -12.70 0.80 -7.08
C VAL A 61 -11.96 -0.02 -8.12
N TRP A 62 -12.56 -0.29 -9.28
CA TRP A 62 -11.84 -0.90 -10.41
C TRP A 62 -10.96 0.14 -11.11
N ILE A 63 -9.70 -0.18 -11.43
CA ILE A 63 -8.77 0.77 -12.06
C ILE A 63 -8.09 0.10 -13.26
N SER A 64 -8.28 0.68 -14.45
CA SER A 64 -7.55 0.28 -15.65
C SER A 64 -6.04 0.54 -15.51
N ALA A 65 -5.20 -0.15 -16.28
CA ALA A 65 -3.75 0.05 -16.23
C ALA A 65 -3.35 1.50 -16.59
N SER A 66 -4.04 2.11 -17.55
CA SER A 66 -3.75 3.48 -17.98
C SER A 66 -4.20 4.52 -16.94
N ALA A 67 -5.38 4.33 -16.34
CA ALA A 67 -5.84 5.13 -15.21
C ALA A 67 -4.91 5.02 -14.01
N PHE A 68 -4.40 3.83 -13.72
CA PHE A 68 -3.51 3.62 -12.59
C PHE A 68 -2.20 4.39 -12.75
N LEU A 69 -1.63 4.41 -13.96
CA LEU A 69 -0.45 5.23 -14.25
C LEU A 69 -0.75 6.73 -14.22
N ALA A 70 -1.97 7.14 -14.59
CA ALA A 70 -2.42 8.51 -14.51
C ALA A 70 -2.54 8.96 -13.03
N LEU A 71 -3.12 8.10 -12.20
CA LEU A 71 -3.17 8.26 -10.75
C LEU A 71 -1.76 8.34 -10.14
N ASP A 72 -0.82 7.47 -10.54
CA ASP A 72 0.57 7.54 -10.07
C ASP A 72 1.21 8.90 -10.34
N ALA A 73 1.06 9.42 -11.55
CA ALA A 73 1.59 10.72 -11.94
C ALA A 73 0.97 11.87 -11.13
N LEU A 74 -0.30 11.74 -10.73
CA LEU A 74 -0.95 12.70 -9.83
C LEU A 74 -0.39 12.60 -8.41
N LEU A 75 -0.22 11.39 -7.88
CA LEU A 75 0.31 11.17 -6.53
C LEU A 75 1.79 11.55 -6.41
N ALA A 76 2.57 11.41 -7.48
CA ALA A 76 3.93 11.95 -7.55
C ALA A 76 3.96 13.48 -7.39
N ASN A 77 2.87 14.18 -7.67
CA ASN A 77 2.69 15.62 -7.43
C ASN A 77 2.03 15.94 -6.08
N ALA A 78 1.90 14.97 -5.18
CA ALA A 78 1.36 15.15 -3.83
C ALA A 78 2.47 14.94 -2.77
N PRO A 79 3.39 15.90 -2.57
CA PRO A 79 4.53 15.75 -1.66
C PRO A 79 4.16 15.66 -0.17
N ARG A 80 2.87 15.82 0.14
CA ARG A 80 2.31 15.72 1.50
C ARG A 80 1.54 14.44 1.72
N LEU A 81 1.54 13.53 0.75
CA LEU A 81 0.81 12.27 0.82
C LEU A 81 1.46 11.39 1.88
N GLU A 82 0.71 11.10 2.93
CA GLU A 82 1.17 10.32 4.09
C GLU A 82 0.51 8.94 4.11
N THR A 83 -0.75 8.84 3.68
CA THR A 83 -1.55 7.62 3.77
C THR A 83 -2.14 7.22 2.42
N LEU A 84 -1.93 5.96 2.05
CA LEU A 84 -2.59 5.28 0.94
C LEU A 84 -3.38 4.09 1.48
N SER A 85 -4.61 3.93 1.03
CA SER A 85 -5.42 2.76 1.34
C SER A 85 -6.11 2.25 0.08
N PHE A 86 -5.86 0.99 -0.26
CA PHE A 86 -6.49 0.28 -1.36
C PHE A 86 -7.25 -0.89 -0.77
N GLY A 87 -8.54 -1.00 -1.04
CA GLY A 87 -9.41 -2.05 -0.50
C GLY A 87 -10.19 -2.73 -1.62
N SER A 88 -10.34 -4.06 -1.63
CA SER A 88 -11.23 -4.86 -2.52
C SER A 88 -11.27 -4.51 -4.02
N SER A 89 -10.32 -3.69 -4.47
CA SER A 89 -10.14 -3.12 -5.81
C SER A 89 -9.25 -4.03 -6.67
N TYR A 90 -8.73 -5.08 -6.05
CA TYR A 90 -7.77 -6.03 -6.55
C TYR A 90 -8.41 -7.41 -6.64
N GLY A 91 -8.67 -7.88 -7.86
CA GLY A 91 -8.81 -9.32 -8.13
C GLY A 91 -10.13 -9.81 -8.71
N ARG A 92 -11.20 -9.01 -8.78
CA ARG A 92 -12.53 -9.57 -9.08
C ARG A 92 -12.78 -10.03 -10.53
N ASN A 93 -11.88 -9.80 -11.49
CA ASN A 93 -12.05 -10.28 -12.87
C ASN A 93 -10.70 -10.46 -13.60
N ASP A 94 -10.70 -11.33 -14.61
CA ASP A 94 -9.60 -11.84 -15.47
C ASP A 94 -8.63 -10.81 -16.09
N ALA A 95 -8.79 -9.51 -15.79
CA ALA A 95 -7.81 -8.45 -16.05
C ALA A 95 -6.63 -8.42 -15.04
N LEU A 96 -6.48 -9.49 -14.25
CA LEU A 96 -5.49 -9.74 -13.20
C LEU A 96 -4.02 -9.60 -13.63
N ASP A 97 -3.75 -9.52 -14.94
CA ASP A 97 -2.40 -9.43 -15.44
C ASP A 97 -1.84 -7.99 -15.47
N ALA A 98 -2.68 -6.96 -15.29
CA ALA A 98 -2.26 -5.55 -15.37
C ALA A 98 -2.28 -4.81 -14.02
N SER A 99 -3.31 -4.99 -13.18
CA SER A 99 -3.41 -4.31 -11.88
C SER A 99 -2.45 -4.93 -10.84
N GLY A 100 -2.39 -6.27 -10.74
CA GLY A 100 -1.43 -7.03 -9.91
C GLY A 100 0.04 -6.69 -10.21
N LYS A 101 0.34 -6.33 -11.47
CA LYS A 101 1.66 -5.86 -11.84
C LYS A 101 1.91 -4.41 -11.38
N SER A 102 0.90 -3.56 -11.28
CA SER A 102 1.11 -2.11 -11.16
C SER A 102 1.46 -1.63 -9.74
N VAL A 103 0.76 -2.09 -8.69
CA VAL A 103 1.06 -1.65 -7.29
C VAL A 103 2.49 -1.98 -6.87
N LYS A 104 2.97 -3.20 -7.12
CA LYS A 104 4.33 -3.61 -6.72
C LYS A 104 5.44 -2.74 -7.32
N TRP A 105 5.26 -2.23 -8.54
CA TRP A 105 6.28 -1.39 -9.20
C TRP A 105 6.28 0.05 -8.68
N MET A 106 5.15 0.49 -8.12
CA MET A 106 4.95 1.89 -7.71
C MET A 106 5.09 2.12 -6.21
N LEU A 107 4.89 1.10 -5.37
CA LEU A 107 5.19 1.17 -3.94
C LEU A 107 6.58 1.80 -3.68
N PRO A 108 7.64 1.43 -4.45
CA PRO A 108 8.91 2.10 -4.27
C PRO A 108 8.93 3.60 -4.55
N GLY A 109 8.15 4.08 -5.51
CA GLY A 109 8.00 5.50 -5.80
C GLY A 109 7.32 6.23 -4.66
N TRP A 110 6.20 5.69 -4.16
CA TRP A 110 5.43 6.30 -3.08
C TRP A 110 6.21 6.38 -1.76
N ILE A 111 6.91 5.31 -1.39
CA ILE A 111 7.76 5.28 -0.19
C ILE A 111 8.88 6.32 -0.30
N ARG A 112 9.55 6.42 -1.47
CA ARG A 112 10.58 7.43 -1.70
C ARG A 112 10.04 8.86 -1.64
N ASN A 113 8.78 9.05 -2.04
CA ASN A 113 8.10 10.33 -1.95
C ASN A 113 7.60 10.67 -0.54
N GLY A 114 7.82 9.79 0.45
CA GLY A 114 7.54 10.05 1.86
C GLY A 114 6.19 9.51 2.36
N VAL A 115 5.51 8.65 1.60
CA VAL A 115 4.31 7.95 2.10
C VAL A 115 4.69 7.07 3.29
N ARG A 116 3.96 7.24 4.39
CA ARG A 116 4.24 6.62 5.69
C ARG A 116 3.35 5.43 5.99
N GLU A 117 2.15 5.40 5.42
CA GLU A 117 1.19 4.34 5.66
C GLU A 117 0.57 3.85 4.35
N ILE A 118 0.64 2.54 4.13
CA ILE A 118 0.06 1.88 2.98
C ILE A 118 -0.77 0.71 3.47
N HIS A 119 -2.08 0.80 3.29
CA HIS A 119 -3.04 -0.22 3.71
C HIS A 119 -3.57 -0.92 2.47
N LEU A 120 -3.34 -2.23 2.36
CA LEU A 120 -3.93 -3.09 1.34
C LEU A 120 -4.95 -3.97 2.06
N VAL A 121 -6.23 -3.68 1.87
CA VAL A 121 -7.36 -4.25 2.61
C VAL A 121 -8.12 -5.20 1.69
N ASP A 122 -8.41 -6.42 2.16
CA ASP A 122 -9.20 -7.42 1.44
C ASP A 122 -8.76 -7.61 -0.03
N CYS A 123 -7.45 -7.52 -0.27
CA CYS A 123 -6.87 -7.62 -1.61
C CYS A 123 -6.53 -9.09 -1.92
N GLU A 124 -6.91 -9.55 -3.10
CA GLU A 124 -6.44 -10.83 -3.63
C GLU A 124 -5.13 -10.62 -4.40
N PHE A 125 -4.06 -11.26 -3.91
CA PHE A 125 -2.75 -11.15 -4.54
C PHE A 125 -2.40 -12.40 -5.36
N PRO A 126 -1.79 -12.23 -6.55
CA PRO A 126 -1.28 -13.37 -7.30
C PRO A 126 -0.13 -14.04 -6.56
N LYS A 127 0.03 -15.36 -6.73
CA LYS A 127 1.14 -16.12 -6.16
C LYS A 127 2.48 -15.47 -6.51
N GLY A 128 3.36 -15.32 -5.51
CA GLY A 128 4.67 -14.70 -5.67
C GLY A 128 4.65 -13.17 -5.49
N PHE A 129 3.50 -12.57 -5.16
CA PHE A 129 3.39 -11.15 -4.86
C PHE A 129 4.29 -10.74 -3.68
N GLY A 130 4.23 -11.47 -2.56
CA GLY A 130 5.02 -11.18 -1.37
C GLY A 130 6.52 -11.31 -1.64
N SER A 131 6.95 -12.32 -2.39
CA SER A 131 8.34 -12.45 -2.84
C SER A 131 8.81 -11.27 -3.70
N GLN A 132 7.95 -10.76 -4.58
CA GLN A 132 8.27 -9.62 -5.43
C GLN A 132 8.28 -8.31 -4.65
N LEU A 133 7.33 -8.15 -3.73
CA LEU A 133 7.26 -7.01 -2.82
C LEU A 133 8.50 -6.98 -1.91
N ALA A 134 8.88 -8.10 -1.31
CA ALA A 134 10.10 -8.26 -0.53
C ALA A 134 11.35 -7.83 -1.33
N ARG A 135 11.47 -8.28 -2.59
CA ARG A 135 12.57 -7.86 -3.47
C ARG A 135 12.54 -6.36 -3.77
N ALA A 136 11.36 -5.80 -4.03
CA ALA A 136 11.19 -4.37 -4.30
C ALA A 136 11.59 -3.52 -3.09
N LEU A 137 11.27 -3.98 -1.88
CA LEU A 137 11.55 -3.30 -0.60
C LEU A 137 12.97 -3.53 -0.08
N GLY A 138 13.62 -4.66 -0.39
CA GLY A 138 14.91 -5.06 0.19
C GLY A 138 16.12 -4.14 -0.08
N GLY A 139 15.95 -3.12 -0.93
CA GLY A 139 16.94 -2.07 -1.19
C GLY A 139 16.41 -0.65 -0.96
N MET A 140 15.27 -0.52 -0.29
CA MET A 140 14.60 0.76 -0.11
C MET A 140 14.94 1.43 1.20
N THR A 141 14.99 2.76 1.15
CA THR A 141 15.08 3.63 2.32
C THR A 141 13.90 4.58 2.29
N SER A 142 13.08 4.56 3.33
CA SER A 142 12.11 5.63 3.56
C SER A 142 12.79 6.72 4.38
N PRO A 143 12.67 8.01 4.01
CA PRO A 143 13.16 9.09 4.86
C PRO A 143 12.42 9.19 6.21
N TRP A 144 11.23 8.58 6.34
CA TRP A 144 10.34 8.74 7.50
C TRP A 144 9.82 7.42 8.07
N GLY A 145 10.39 6.27 7.66
CA GLY A 145 9.77 4.95 7.88
C GLY A 145 8.54 4.72 6.99
N VAL A 146 8.05 3.48 6.93
CA VAL A 146 6.80 3.15 6.23
C VAL A 146 6.13 1.94 6.86
N LYS A 147 4.85 2.07 7.17
CA LYS A 147 3.98 0.97 7.59
C LYS A 147 3.23 0.41 6.38
N ILE A 148 3.36 -0.89 6.15
CA ILE A 148 2.59 -1.61 5.12
C ILE A 148 1.70 -2.62 5.84
N ALA A 149 0.39 -2.41 5.77
CA ALA A 149 -0.60 -3.30 6.35
C ALA A 149 -1.28 -4.11 5.24
N LEU A 150 -1.35 -5.43 5.40
CA LEU A 150 -2.09 -6.34 4.52
C LEU A 150 -3.23 -6.92 5.35
N VAL A 151 -4.36 -6.21 5.38
CA VAL A 151 -5.52 -6.54 6.25
C VAL A 151 -6.49 -7.38 5.44
N GLY A 152 -6.95 -8.52 5.97
CA GLY A 152 -7.93 -9.38 5.28
C GLY A 152 -7.49 -9.91 3.91
N SER A 153 -6.22 -9.71 3.55
CA SER A 153 -5.66 -10.08 2.26
C SER A 153 -5.08 -11.48 2.30
N THR A 154 -5.21 -12.23 1.21
CA THR A 154 -4.68 -13.59 1.13
C THR A 154 -3.26 -13.58 0.57
N LEU A 155 -2.34 -14.24 1.28
CA LEU A 155 -0.97 -14.51 0.84
C LEU A 155 -0.71 -16.01 0.85
N SER A 156 0.17 -16.47 -0.04
CA SER A 156 0.69 -17.84 0.05
C SER A 156 1.76 -17.95 1.15
N ASP A 157 1.99 -19.15 1.67
CA ASP A 157 3.05 -19.40 2.68
C ASP A 157 4.44 -18.93 2.18
N ASP A 158 4.72 -19.15 0.89
CA ASP A 158 5.96 -18.69 0.23
C ASP A 158 6.07 -17.16 0.22
N ASP A 159 4.95 -16.47 0.00
CA ASP A 159 4.89 -15.00 0.00
C ASP A 159 5.08 -14.43 1.41
N TYR A 160 4.48 -15.08 2.40
CA TYR A 160 4.65 -14.72 3.80
C TYR A 160 6.12 -14.87 4.24
N ALA A 161 6.74 -16.02 3.96
CA ALA A 161 8.13 -16.29 4.32
C ALA A 161 9.08 -15.25 3.70
N ALA A 162 8.87 -14.89 2.43
CA ALA A 162 9.71 -13.90 1.76
C ALA A 162 9.57 -12.49 2.35
N LEU A 163 8.36 -12.08 2.77
CA LEU A 163 8.15 -10.80 3.43
C LEU A 163 8.80 -10.78 4.82
N LEU A 164 8.69 -11.87 5.57
CA LEU A 164 9.32 -12.02 6.88
C LEU A 164 10.85 -11.95 6.79
N ASP A 165 11.46 -12.69 5.87
CA ASP A 165 12.91 -12.67 5.63
C ASP A 165 13.40 -11.25 5.30
N MET A 166 12.65 -10.54 4.45
CA MET A 166 12.97 -9.15 4.12
C MET A 166 12.87 -8.23 5.32
N ALA A 167 11.83 -8.35 6.16
CA ALA A 167 11.69 -7.55 7.37
C ALA A 167 12.85 -7.79 8.35
N ILE A 168 13.26 -9.05 8.52
CA ILE A 168 14.41 -9.44 9.35
C ILE A 168 15.71 -8.82 8.80
N GLU A 169 15.96 -8.94 7.50
CA GLU A 169 17.17 -8.37 6.88
C GLU A 169 17.19 -6.84 6.93
N ALA A 170 16.02 -6.21 6.79
CA ALA A 170 15.87 -4.77 6.91
C ALA A 170 16.18 -4.30 8.35
N ALA A 171 15.70 -5.04 9.36
CA ALA A 171 16.00 -4.81 10.78
C ALA A 171 17.50 -4.95 11.09
N LYS A 172 18.14 -6.03 10.60
CA LYS A 172 19.58 -6.28 10.81
C LYS A 172 20.48 -5.17 10.25
N ARG A 173 20.07 -4.54 9.15
CA ARG A 173 20.90 -3.56 8.44
C ARG A 173 20.96 -2.18 9.12
N ASN A 174 20.22 -1.93 10.21
CA ASN A 174 20.05 -0.58 10.76
C ASN A 174 19.71 0.46 9.68
N LEU A 175 19.10 0.02 8.57
CA LEU A 175 18.50 0.96 7.62
C LEU A 175 17.43 1.67 8.41
N ALA A 176 17.42 3.01 8.37
CA ALA A 176 16.43 3.86 9.02
C ALA A 176 15.02 3.56 8.47
N LEU A 177 14.51 2.43 8.91
CA LEU A 177 13.15 1.98 8.91
C LEU A 177 12.74 2.08 10.37
N ASP A 178 12.91 3.28 10.95
CA ASP A 178 12.67 3.53 12.38
C ASP A 178 11.20 3.25 12.77
N ASP A 179 10.31 2.97 11.81
CA ASP A 179 8.94 2.50 12.00
C ASP A 179 8.45 1.72 10.76
N VAL A 180 9.06 0.57 10.42
CA VAL A 180 8.38 -0.39 9.51
C VAL A 180 7.64 -1.41 10.35
N ASP A 181 6.41 -1.07 10.69
CA ASP A 181 5.41 -2.02 11.17
C ASP A 181 4.90 -2.83 9.97
N PHE A 182 5.22 -4.12 9.90
CA PHE A 182 4.47 -5.06 9.06
C PHE A 182 3.32 -5.64 9.91
N ASN A 183 2.19 -4.93 9.92
CA ASN A 183 0.96 -5.50 10.48
C ASN A 183 0.32 -6.42 9.43
N LEU A 184 0.72 -7.69 9.46
CA LEU A 184 0.06 -8.79 8.75
C LEU A 184 -1.11 -9.30 9.60
N ALA A 185 -2.16 -8.49 9.74
CA ALA A 185 -3.33 -8.86 10.51
C ALA A 185 -4.14 -9.92 9.74
N TYR A 186 -4.02 -11.18 10.16
CA TYR A 186 -4.94 -12.23 9.77
C TYR A 186 -6.17 -12.17 10.68
N ASP A 187 -7.35 -12.08 10.07
CA ASP A 187 -8.62 -12.28 10.77
C ASP A 187 -8.90 -13.79 10.76
N PHE A 188 -8.42 -14.50 11.78
CA PHE A 188 -8.94 -15.82 12.10
C PHE A 188 -9.85 -15.65 13.31
N ASP A 189 -11.15 -15.88 13.09
CA ASP A 189 -12.07 -16.19 14.17
C ASP A 189 -11.48 -17.34 14.98
N GLU A 190 -11.11 -17.05 16.24
CA GLU A 190 -10.42 -17.91 17.19
C GLU A 190 -8.90 -18.06 16.99
N ILE A 191 -8.10 -17.26 17.72
CA ILE A 191 -6.96 -17.68 18.57
C ILE A 191 -6.41 -16.44 19.31
N GLN A 192 -5.97 -16.62 20.55
CA GLN A 192 -5.47 -15.57 21.44
C GLN A 192 -4.28 -14.78 20.85
N PRO A 193 -4.18 -13.47 21.12
CA PRO A 193 -3.09 -12.63 20.60
C PRO A 193 -1.73 -13.14 21.07
N PHE A 194 -0.82 -13.39 20.12
CA PHE A 194 0.59 -13.57 20.39
C PHE A 194 1.36 -12.42 19.74
N GLU A 195 1.77 -11.45 20.55
CA GLU A 195 2.76 -10.46 20.17
C GLU A 195 4.15 -11.11 20.28
N SER A 196 4.86 -11.30 19.17
CA SER A 196 6.25 -11.74 19.22
C SER A 196 7.18 -10.52 19.20
N GLU A 197 7.72 -10.14 20.34
CA GLU A 197 8.90 -9.28 20.41
C GLU A 197 10.12 -10.08 19.94
N VAL A 198 10.75 -9.66 18.82
CA VAL A 198 12.01 -10.26 18.38
C VAL A 198 13.15 -9.55 19.11
N ASP A 199 13.68 -10.18 20.17
CA ASP A 199 14.87 -9.71 20.86
C ASP A 199 16.12 -10.02 20.02
N LEU A 200 16.72 -8.99 19.43
CA LEU A 200 17.83 -9.06 18.48
C LEU A 200 19.15 -9.57 19.10
N ASP A 201 19.22 -9.69 20.44
CA ASP A 201 20.43 -10.12 21.17
C ASP A 201 20.45 -11.62 21.52
N SER A 202 19.39 -12.37 21.24
CA SER A 202 19.34 -13.81 21.53
C SER A 202 19.60 -14.67 20.28
N ASN A 203 20.37 -15.75 20.44
CA ASN A 203 20.61 -16.73 19.38
C ASN A 203 19.26 -17.27 18.88
N TYR A 204 19.02 -17.09 17.58
CA TYR A 204 17.82 -17.44 16.85
C TYR A 204 17.43 -18.91 17.08
N ASP A 205 16.40 -19.16 17.89
CA ASP A 205 15.62 -20.40 17.79
C ASP A 205 14.54 -20.16 16.73
N PRO A 206 14.41 -21.01 15.70
CA PRO A 206 13.37 -20.85 14.70
C PRO A 206 12.01 -20.87 15.40
N LEU A 207 11.22 -19.81 15.19
CA LEU A 207 9.88 -19.66 15.77
C LEU A 207 9.07 -20.94 15.56
N PRO A 208 8.32 -21.41 16.57
CA PRO A 208 7.43 -22.55 16.39
C PRO A 208 6.45 -22.25 15.24
N LYS A 209 6.15 -23.27 14.43
CA LYS A 209 5.17 -23.17 13.34
C LYS A 209 3.80 -22.77 13.92
N GLY A 210 3.51 -21.47 13.90
CA GLY A 210 2.28 -20.85 14.36
C GLY A 210 2.21 -19.42 13.80
N CYS A 211 1.04 -19.02 13.32
CA CYS A 211 0.80 -17.80 12.56
C CYS A 211 1.13 -16.54 13.37
N CYS A 212 1.99 -15.65 12.85
CA CYS A 212 2.20 -14.33 13.45
C CYS A 212 1.24 -13.32 12.81
N ASN A 213 0.40 -12.70 13.64
CA ASN A 213 -0.60 -11.69 13.23
C ASN A 213 -0.03 -10.27 13.07
N ALA A 214 1.25 -10.07 13.41
CA ALA A 214 1.99 -8.84 13.16
C ALA A 214 3.48 -9.11 13.37
N VAL A 215 4.33 -8.56 12.51
CA VAL A 215 5.77 -8.45 12.77
C VAL A 215 6.05 -6.99 13.04
N ARG A 216 6.18 -6.66 14.32
CA ARG A 216 6.51 -5.32 14.79
C ARG A 216 8.01 -5.27 15.08
N VAL A 217 8.77 -4.59 14.23
CA VAL A 217 10.20 -4.35 14.50
C VAL A 217 10.30 -3.04 15.28
N MET A 218 10.33 -3.13 16.61
CA MET A 218 10.55 -1.97 17.48
C MET A 218 12.01 -1.92 17.94
N ARG A 219 12.60 -0.73 17.88
CA ARG A 219 13.91 -0.46 18.46
C ARG A 219 13.74 -0.24 19.98
N ARG A 220 14.46 -0.98 20.83
CA ARG A 220 14.51 -0.65 22.27
C ARG A 220 15.21 0.72 22.46
N PRO A 221 14.71 1.57 23.38
CA PRO A 221 15.27 2.90 23.64
C PRO A 221 16.70 2.86 24.22
#